data_AF-A0A8R2NTU5-F1
#
_entry.id   AF-A0A8R2NTU5-F1
#
_cell.length_a   1.000
_cell.length_b   1.000
_cell.length_c   1.000
_cell.angle_alpha   90.00
_cell.angle_beta   90.00
_cell.angle_gamma   90.00
#
_symmetry.space_group_name_H-M   'P 1'
#
loop_
_entity.id
_entity.type
_entity.pdbx_description
1 polymer ?
#
loop_
_entity_poly.entity_id
_entity_poly.type
_entity_poly.pdbx_seq_one_letter_code
_entity_poly.pdbx_strand_id
1 'polypeptide(L)'
;IDYSISSGTSSSFTSEKSRCLDSPLDFISPSSSKGCQTLKAWSEKTPRKVLLRHQLKIEKEARLKAEKTILALSNQLAEFNTVDNFLSLCEQHLSPSVLTIVKSHMVCKTRNPHGYRHFRHQDPKYLKIV
;
A
#
# COMPACT_ATOMS: atom_id res chain seq x y z
N ILE A 1 -11.86 13.31 -46.72
CA ILE A 1 -11.75 11.88 -47.08
C ILE A 1 -13.05 11.24 -46.63
N ASP A 2 -13.99 11.14 -47.56
CA ASP A 2 -15.32 10.59 -47.36
C ASP A 2 -15.25 9.07 -47.16
N TYR A 3 -15.90 8.55 -46.13
CA TYR A 3 -16.14 7.12 -45.99
C TYR A 3 -17.64 6.86 -46.04
N SER A 4 -18.07 6.44 -47.23
CA SER A 4 -19.42 5.96 -47.53
C SER A 4 -19.77 4.74 -46.69
N ILE A 5 -20.89 4.79 -45.96
CA ILE A 5 -21.48 3.65 -45.27
C ILE A 5 -22.34 2.88 -46.27
N SER A 6 -21.82 1.78 -46.81
CA SER A 6 -22.60 0.82 -47.58
C SER A 6 -23.55 0.06 -46.64
N SER A 7 -24.85 0.30 -46.80
CA SER A 7 -25.91 -0.49 -46.17
C SER A 7 -26.38 -1.57 -47.15
N GLY A 8 -26.18 -2.83 -46.77
CA GLY A 8 -26.67 -4.04 -47.46
C GLY A 8 -26.11 -5.22 -46.67
N THR A 9 -26.89 -6.19 -46.18
CA THR A 9 -27.93 -6.93 -46.88
C THR A 9 -28.98 -7.46 -45.91
N SER A 10 -30.22 -7.46 -46.36
CA SER A 10 -31.30 -8.29 -45.85
C SER A 10 -31.01 -9.77 -46.14
N SER A 11 -31.29 -10.65 -45.19
CA SER A 11 -31.76 -11.99 -45.52
C SER A 11 -32.64 -12.53 -44.40
N SER A 12 -33.93 -12.61 -44.69
CA SER A 12 -34.92 -13.36 -43.92
C SER A 12 -34.76 -14.82 -44.27
N PHE A 13 -34.39 -15.65 -43.29
CA PHE A 13 -34.50 -17.11 -43.40
C PHE A 13 -35.72 -17.56 -42.61
N THR A 14 -36.86 -17.68 -43.29
CA THR A 14 -37.98 -18.51 -42.82
C THR A 14 -37.70 -19.93 -43.31
N SER A 15 -37.27 -20.82 -42.41
CA SER A 15 -37.20 -22.25 -42.69
C SER A 15 -38.38 -22.94 -42.00
N GLU A 16 -39.31 -23.40 -42.83
CA GLU A 16 -40.49 -24.17 -42.46
C GLU A 16 -40.08 -25.46 -41.75
N LYS A 17 -40.60 -25.69 -40.54
CA LYS A 17 -40.50 -27.00 -39.89
C LYS A 17 -41.84 -27.70 -39.97
N SER A 18 -41.83 -28.78 -40.75
CA SER A 18 -42.97 -29.65 -41.00
C SER A 18 -43.20 -30.66 -39.89
N ARG A 19 -44.50 -30.87 -39.64
CA ARG A 19 -45.22 -32.05 -39.12
C ARG A 19 -45.04 -32.48 -37.67
N CYS A 20 -46.20 -32.46 -37.01
CA CYS A 20 -46.61 -32.96 -35.73
C CYS A 20 -46.33 -34.47 -35.55
N LEU A 21 -45.96 -34.86 -34.33
CA LEU A 21 -46.41 -36.10 -33.71
C LEU A 21 -46.64 -35.84 -32.22
N ASP A 22 -47.87 -36.12 -31.79
CA ASP A 22 -48.41 -36.05 -30.44
C ASP A 22 -47.62 -36.89 -29.44
N SER A 23 -47.32 -36.32 -28.27
CA SER A 23 -47.24 -37.07 -27.02
C SER A 23 -47.47 -36.11 -25.83
N PRO A 24 -48.30 -36.47 -24.83
CA PRO A 24 -48.70 -35.56 -23.78
C PRO A 24 -47.66 -35.56 -22.67
N LEU A 25 -46.92 -34.45 -22.55
CA LEU A 25 -46.05 -34.19 -21.41
C LEU A 25 -46.49 -32.86 -20.78
N ASP A 26 -47.39 -32.96 -19.82
CA ASP A 26 -47.60 -31.92 -18.83
C ASP A 26 -46.29 -31.72 -18.05
N PHE A 27 -45.45 -30.78 -18.49
CA PHE A 27 -44.35 -30.30 -17.66
C PHE A 27 -44.00 -28.84 -18.00
N ILE A 28 -44.45 -27.96 -17.11
CA ILE A 28 -43.90 -26.63 -16.80
C ILE A 28 -43.88 -25.62 -17.96
N SER A 29 -44.79 -24.65 -17.88
CA SER A 29 -44.67 -23.38 -18.60
C SER A 29 -43.33 -22.71 -18.25
N PRO A 30 -42.35 -22.60 -19.17
CA PRO A 30 -41.16 -21.80 -18.90
C PRO A 30 -41.61 -20.35 -19.06
N SER A 31 -41.68 -19.61 -17.96
CA SER A 31 -41.68 -18.16 -18.02
C SER A 31 -40.46 -17.73 -18.85
N SER A 32 -40.72 -17.39 -20.11
CA SER A 32 -39.72 -17.02 -21.10
C SER A 32 -39.21 -15.62 -20.81
N SER A 33 -38.52 -15.46 -19.68
CA SER A 33 -37.49 -14.43 -19.56
C SER A 33 -36.27 -14.96 -20.30
N LYS A 34 -36.26 -14.80 -21.63
CA LYS A 34 -35.05 -14.97 -22.45
C LYS A 34 -34.12 -13.79 -22.16
N GLY A 35 -33.61 -13.70 -20.92
CA GLY A 35 -32.38 -13.00 -20.67
C GLY A 35 -31.31 -13.70 -21.50
N CYS A 36 -30.76 -13.01 -22.50
CA CYS A 36 -29.60 -13.48 -23.24
C CYS A 36 -28.44 -13.62 -22.25
N GLN A 37 -28.35 -14.79 -21.59
CA GLN A 37 -27.27 -15.09 -20.68
C GLN A 37 -26.08 -15.49 -21.53
N THR A 38 -25.19 -14.53 -21.80
CA THR A 38 -23.89 -14.82 -22.39
C THR A 38 -23.18 -15.83 -21.48
N LEU A 39 -22.85 -17.00 -22.02
CA LEU A 39 -22.12 -18.04 -21.30
C LEU A 39 -20.86 -17.43 -20.67
N LYS A 40 -20.57 -17.75 -19.41
CA LYS A 40 -19.42 -17.17 -18.68
C LYS A 40 -18.11 -17.30 -19.46
N ALA A 41 -17.92 -18.42 -20.14
CA ALA A 41 -16.76 -18.68 -21.00
C ALA A 41 -16.59 -17.64 -22.13
N TRP A 42 -17.69 -17.10 -22.65
CA TRP A 42 -17.70 -16.09 -23.72
C TRP A 42 -17.46 -14.68 -23.17
N SER A 43 -17.87 -14.44 -21.92
CA SER A 43 -17.65 -13.15 -21.25
C SER A 43 -16.26 -13.03 -20.62
N GLU A 44 -15.60 -14.13 -20.27
CA GLU A 44 -14.37 -14.07 -19.48
C GLU A 44 -13.14 -13.58 -20.26
N LYS A 45 -13.02 -13.96 -21.54
CA LYS A 45 -11.85 -13.68 -22.37
C LYS A 45 -12.09 -12.56 -23.38
N THR A 46 -12.98 -11.62 -23.08
CA THR A 46 -13.16 -10.47 -23.96
C THR A 46 -11.84 -9.67 -24.02
N PRO A 47 -11.47 -9.10 -25.19
CA PRO A 47 -10.21 -8.37 -25.35
C PRO A 47 -10.01 -7.29 -24.28
N ARG A 48 -11.09 -6.56 -23.95
CA ARG A 48 -11.09 -5.55 -22.89
C ARG A 48 -10.74 -6.13 -21.51
N LYS A 49 -11.31 -7.27 -21.12
CA LYS A 49 -11.03 -7.87 -19.79
C LYS A 49 -9.59 -8.37 -19.70
N VAL A 50 -9.05 -8.93 -20.77
CA VAL A 50 -7.64 -9.35 -20.81
C VAL A 50 -6.71 -8.16 -20.59
N LEU A 51 -6.96 -7.05 -21.29
CA LEU A 51 -6.18 -5.82 -21.14
C LEU A 51 -6.26 -5.26 -19.71
N LEU A 52 -7.46 -5.18 -19.13
CA LEU A 52 -7.63 -4.69 -17.76
C LEU A 52 -6.94 -5.59 -16.72
N ARG A 53 -7.02 -6.92 -16.87
CA ARG A 53 -6.31 -7.87 -15.98
C ARG A 53 -4.79 -7.69 -16.08
N HIS A 54 -4.27 -7.47 -17.28
CA HIS A 54 -2.85 -7.20 -17.50
C HIS A 54 -2.40 -5.90 -16.84
N GLN A 55 -3.15 -4.80 -17.04
CA GLN A 55 -2.88 -3.52 -16.36
C GLN A 55 -2.91 -3.67 -14.84
N LEU A 56 -3.92 -4.35 -14.30
CA LEU A 56 -4.03 -4.59 -12.88
C LEU A 56 -2.83 -5.38 -12.32
N LYS A 57 -2.29 -6.33 -13.09
CA LYS A 57 -1.09 -7.08 -12.72
C LYS A 57 0.12 -6.15 -12.64
N ILE A 58 0.34 -5.32 -13.65
CA ILE A 58 1.45 -4.35 -13.68
C ILE A 58 1.37 -3.39 -12.49
N GLU A 59 0.20 -2.82 -12.24
CA GLU A 59 0.00 -1.87 -11.14
C GLU A 59 0.25 -2.51 -9.77
N LYS A 60 -0.17 -3.77 -9.58
CA LYS A 60 0.11 -4.50 -8.33
C LYS A 60 1.60 -4.73 -8.13
N GLU A 61 2.31 -5.11 -9.18
CA GLU A 61 3.76 -5.33 -9.13
C GLU A 61 4.51 -4.00 -8.86
N ALA A 62 4.10 -2.93 -9.52
CA ALA A 62 4.65 -1.59 -9.29
C ALA A 62 4.41 -1.11 -7.85
N ARG A 63 3.20 -1.33 -7.31
CA ARG A 63 2.87 -1.00 -5.92
C ARG A 63 3.73 -1.78 -4.93
N LEU A 64 3.87 -3.09 -5.10
CA LEU A 64 4.71 -3.92 -4.24
C LEU A 64 6.18 -3.47 -4.28
N LYS A 65 6.68 -3.08 -5.45
CA LYS A 65 8.04 -2.53 -5.58
C LYS A 65 8.16 -1.20 -4.83
N ALA A 66 7.19 -0.31 -4.96
CA ALA A 66 7.17 0.98 -4.26
C ALA A 66 7.14 0.79 -2.73
N GLU A 67 6.28 -0.09 -2.22
CA GLU A 67 6.20 -0.43 -0.79
C GLU A 67 7.56 -0.93 -0.25
N LYS A 68 8.24 -1.82 -0.99
CA LYS A 68 9.58 -2.29 -0.63
C LYS A 68 10.60 -1.16 -0.60
N THR A 69 10.57 -0.26 -1.57
CA THR A 69 11.49 0.89 -1.61
C THR A 69 11.26 1.86 -0.46
N ILE A 70 9.99 2.12 -0.11
CA ILE A 70 9.65 2.98 1.03
C ILE A 70 10.22 2.37 2.30
N LEU A 71 9.97 1.08 2.54
CA LEU A 71 10.47 0.39 3.74
C LEU A 71 12.00 0.42 3.81
N ALA A 72 12.69 0.18 2.70
CA ALA A 72 14.15 0.23 2.65
C ALA A 72 14.69 1.64 2.98
N LEU A 73 14.10 2.68 2.39
CA LEU A 73 14.48 4.07 2.67
C LEU A 73 14.17 4.48 4.11
N SER A 74 13.03 4.04 4.65
CA SER A 74 12.69 4.27 6.05
C SER A 74 13.70 3.64 7.01
N ASN A 75 14.16 2.42 6.72
CA ASN A 75 15.20 1.77 7.52
C ASN A 75 16.53 2.51 7.42
N GLN A 76 16.95 2.91 6.22
CA GLN A 76 18.16 3.71 6.04
C GLN A 76 18.09 5.03 6.82
N LEU A 77 16.97 5.74 6.75
CA LEU A 77 16.76 6.97 7.52
C LEU A 77 16.83 6.72 9.03
N ALA A 78 16.33 5.58 9.52
CA ALA A 78 16.45 5.23 10.94
C ALA A 78 17.92 5.00 11.35
N GLU A 79 18.72 4.36 10.50
CA GLU A 79 20.16 4.17 10.72
C GLU A 79 20.95 5.49 10.70
N PHE A 80 20.60 6.41 9.80
CA PHE A 80 21.23 7.74 9.70
C PHE A 80 20.82 8.69 10.84
N ASN A 81 19.60 8.58 11.37
CA ASN A 81 19.09 9.44 12.45
C ASN A 81 19.54 8.98 13.85
N THR A 82 20.81 8.59 13.96
CA THR A 82 21.44 8.25 15.24
C THR A 82 22.21 9.45 15.79
N VAL A 83 22.25 9.55 17.12
CA VAL A 83 23.02 10.59 17.82
C VAL A 83 24.50 10.54 17.41
N ASP A 84 25.04 9.34 17.23
CA ASP A 84 26.44 9.13 16.86
C ASP A 84 26.75 9.67 15.46
N ASN A 85 25.86 9.43 14.49
CA ASN A 85 26.03 9.98 13.13
C ASN A 85 25.90 11.51 13.11
N PHE A 86 25.02 12.08 13.93
CA PHE A 86 24.96 13.53 14.11
C PHE A 86 26.26 14.10 14.72
N LEU A 87 26.80 13.43 15.74
CA LEU A 87 28.05 13.84 16.38
C LEU A 87 29.26 13.70 15.46
N SER A 88 29.31 12.68 14.60
CA SER A 88 30.38 12.52 13.60
C SER A 88 30.36 13.65 12.56
N LEU A 89 29.17 14.06 12.10
CA LEU A 89 29.01 15.22 11.21
C LEU A 89 29.45 16.52 11.90
N CYS A 90 29.12 16.67 13.19
CA CYS A 90 29.58 17.81 13.98
C CYS A 90 31.11 17.84 14.10
N GLU A 91 31.76 16.69 14.25
CA GLU A 91 33.23 16.59 14.32
C GLU A 91 33.92 17.05 13.04
N GLN A 92 33.29 16.83 11.88
CA GLN A 92 33.86 17.23 10.58
C GLN A 92 33.73 18.73 10.29
N HIS A 93 32.73 19.40 10.88
CA HIS A 93 32.34 20.76 10.47
C HIS A 93 32.40 21.80 11.59
N LEU A 94 32.52 21.40 12.85
CA LEU A 94 32.55 22.32 13.99
C LEU A 94 33.95 22.41 14.61
N SER A 95 34.25 23.56 15.20
CA SER A 95 35.45 23.71 16.02
C SER A 95 35.34 22.88 17.32
N PRO A 96 36.46 22.44 17.91
CA PRO A 96 36.44 21.62 19.12
C PRO A 96 35.65 22.23 20.29
N SER A 97 35.70 23.56 20.44
CA SER A 97 34.96 24.28 21.48
C SER A 97 33.45 24.17 21.27
N VAL A 98 32.97 24.33 20.04
CA VAL A 98 31.54 24.23 19.71
C VAL A 98 31.07 22.78 19.83
N LEU A 99 31.87 21.83 19.36
CA LEU A 99 31.58 20.39 19.49
C LEU A 99 31.40 19.99 20.96
N THR A 100 32.22 20.52 21.86
CA THR A 100 32.12 20.25 23.31
C THR A 100 30.78 20.72 23.87
N ILE A 101 30.33 21.91 23.46
CA ILE A 101 29.02 22.46 23.86
C ILE A 101 27.89 21.56 23.35
N VAL A 102 27.94 21.14 22.08
CA VAL A 102 26.93 20.25 21.47
C VAL A 102 26.86 18.91 22.21
N LYS A 103 28.01 18.25 22.43
CA LYS A 103 28.09 16.98 23.19
C LYS A 103 27.52 17.13 24.60
N SER A 104 27.90 18.18 25.33
CA SER A 104 27.38 18.47 26.67
C SER A 104 25.86 18.63 26.65
N HIS A 105 25.32 19.41 25.70
CA HIS A 105 23.89 19.62 25.57
C HIS A 105 23.12 18.32 25.30
N MET A 106 23.64 17.45 24.44
CA MET A 106 23.02 16.16 24.14
C MET A 106 23.00 15.22 25.35
N VAL A 107 24.10 15.14 26.11
CA VAL A 107 24.20 14.32 27.33
C VAL A 107 23.33 14.89 28.46
N CYS A 108 23.21 16.21 28.57
CA CYS A 108 22.37 16.85 29.59
C CYS A 108 20.87 16.65 29.36
N LYS A 109 20.41 16.53 28.11
CA LYS A 109 18.99 16.27 27.79
C LYS A 109 18.48 14.93 28.32
N THR A 110 19.34 13.93 28.42
CA THR A 110 18.97 12.59 28.92
C THR A 110 19.15 12.46 30.43
N ARG A 111 19.73 13.47 31.10
CA ARG A 111 19.97 13.42 32.55
C ARG A 111 18.69 13.77 33.30
N ASN A 112 18.35 12.94 34.28
CA ASN A 112 17.18 13.13 35.14
C ASN A 112 17.22 14.55 35.80
N PRO A 113 16.18 15.39 35.68
CA PRO A 113 16.18 16.75 36.23
C PRO A 113 16.37 16.77 37.75
N HIS A 114 16.02 15.68 38.42
CA HIS A 114 16.39 15.42 39.81
C HIS A 114 17.73 14.68 39.87
N GLY A 115 18.82 15.42 39.71
CA GLY A 115 20.16 14.87 39.93
C GLY A 115 20.29 14.31 41.36
N TYR A 116 21.23 13.37 41.56
CA TYR A 116 21.65 12.88 42.88
C TYR A 116 22.08 14.07 43.76
N ARG A 117 21.14 14.65 44.50
CA ARG A 117 21.45 15.51 45.64
C ARG A 117 22.02 14.60 46.71
N HIS A 118 23.35 14.46 46.74
CA HIS A 118 24.04 13.91 47.89
C HIS A 118 23.78 14.83 49.10
N PHE A 119 22.75 14.52 49.88
CA PHE A 119 22.63 15.00 51.25
C PHE A 119 23.67 14.25 52.08
N ARG A 120 24.95 14.62 51.97
CA ARG A 120 25.98 14.14 52.88
C ARG A 120 25.82 14.85 54.21
N HIS A 121 25.65 14.05 55.26
CA HIS A 121 25.83 14.33 56.69
C HIS A 121 24.81 15.24 57.39
N GLN A 122 23.74 14.63 57.89
CA GLN A 122 23.28 14.93 59.25
C GLN A 122 23.63 13.75 60.15
N ASP A 123 24.93 13.60 60.46
CA ASP A 123 25.32 12.79 61.62
C ASP A 123 25.14 13.64 62.88
N PRO A 124 24.24 13.29 63.82
CA PRO A 124 23.96 14.12 64.99
C PRO A 124 25.06 14.08 66.06
N LYS A 125 26.21 13.43 65.80
CA LYS A 125 27.18 13.06 66.84
C LYS A 125 28.26 14.10 67.14
N TYR A 126 28.28 15.26 66.46
CA TYR A 126 29.35 16.25 66.62
C TYR A 126 28.89 17.65 67.04
N LEU A 127 27.63 17.83 67.44
CA LEU A 127 27.12 19.07 68.04
C LEU A 127 26.94 18.90 69.55
N LYS A 128 28.05 18.84 70.29
CA LYS A 128 28.12 19.22 71.70
C LYS A 128 29.35 20.10 71.88
N ILE A 129 29.13 21.41 71.74
CA ILE A 129 30.05 22.44 72.21
C ILE A 129 29.37 23.05 73.44
N VAL A 130 30.03 22.84 74.58
CA VAL A 130 29.99 23.52 75.90
C VAL A 130 28.65 24.07 76.37
#